data_AF-A0A7L4ZDW7-F1
#
_entry.id   AF-A0A7L4ZDW7-F1
#
_cell.length_a   1.000
_cell.length_b   1.000
_cell.length_c   1.000
_cell.angle_alpha   90.00
_cell.angle_beta   90.00
_cell.angle_gamma   90.00
#
_symmetry.space_group_name_H-M   'P 1'
#
loop_
_entity.id
_entity.type
_entity.pdbx_description
1 polymer ?
#
loop_
_entity_poly.entity_id
_entity_poly.type
_entity_poly.pdbx_seq_one_letter_code
_entity_poly.pdbx_strand_id
1 'polypeptide(L)'
;MIVVLNETIKEIIMKKTYVSSILLFFILCTCVAETNEYSYLKIILNNQETISYPPGTSFIAQDVQGNTVLSPDDLEQLKIYNIVQPITLFVFVSWNDEPDVHELKSGKLVLGKTNRSYKKSSPKKDKTPPKDHFSRPTDGDYARSIKNEKSNKKKNHKVYITKERYFSYDEKTGYNASLEFSNGVVFYYRDGKATAWQDGNVLDIKGKYLVKTADGLFKISYRPKTKEMWWVFEKDK
;
A
#
# COMPACT_ATOMS: atom_id res chain seq x y z
N MET A 1 52.60 -54.11 25.55
CA MET A 1 52.35 -53.82 24.12
C MET A 1 50.86 -53.57 23.82
N ILE A 2 49.92 -54.40 24.31
CA ILE A 2 48.47 -54.24 24.06
C ILE A 2 47.88 -52.94 24.64
N VAL A 3 48.34 -52.49 25.82
CA VAL A 3 47.83 -51.25 26.47
C VAL A 3 48.16 -49.99 25.66
N VAL A 4 49.37 -49.91 25.10
CA VAL A 4 49.83 -48.76 24.29
C VAL A 4 49.07 -48.67 22.97
N LEU A 5 48.66 -49.81 22.41
CA LEU A 5 47.87 -49.87 21.18
C LEU A 5 46.44 -49.33 21.39
N ASN A 6 45.86 -49.54 22.57
CA ASN A 6 44.50 -49.08 22.87
C ASN A 6 44.42 -47.56 23.08
N GLU A 7 45.47 -46.92 23.60
CA GLU A 7 45.47 -45.46 23.78
C GLU A 7 45.61 -44.72 22.45
N THR A 8 46.49 -45.21 21.56
CA THR A 8 46.67 -44.63 20.22
C THR A 8 45.40 -44.72 19.37
N ILE A 9 44.66 -45.84 19.45
CA ILE A 9 43.39 -45.98 18.72
C ILE A 9 42.32 -45.01 19.24
N LYS A 10 42.23 -44.81 20.56
CA LYS A 10 41.26 -43.86 21.15
C LYS A 10 41.53 -42.41 20.73
N GLU A 11 42.80 -42.02 20.66
CA GLU A 11 43.18 -40.66 20.25
C GLU A 11 42.82 -40.37 18.78
N ILE A 12 42.98 -41.37 17.91
CA ILE A 12 42.61 -41.28 16.48
C ILE A 12 41.09 -41.16 16.31
N ILE A 13 40.30 -41.91 17.09
CA ILE A 13 38.83 -41.86 17.02
C ILE A 13 38.30 -40.50 17.50
N MET A 14 38.81 -39.97 18.62
CA MET A 14 38.41 -38.64 19.13
C MET A 14 38.73 -37.51 18.15
N LYS A 15 39.90 -37.54 17.50
CA LYS A 15 40.27 -36.53 16.50
C LYS A 15 39.34 -36.57 15.28
N LYS A 16 38.93 -37.77 14.81
CA LYS A 16 38.01 -37.91 13.67
C LYS A 16 36.59 -37.41 13.99
N THR A 17 36.07 -37.68 15.19
CA THR A 17 34.75 -37.18 15.59
C THR A 17 34.74 -35.65 15.74
N TYR A 18 35.82 -35.08 16.29
CA TYR A 18 35.93 -33.62 16.47
C TYR A 18 36.00 -32.87 15.13
N VAL A 19 36.78 -33.40 14.17
CA VAL A 19 36.87 -32.82 12.82
C VAL A 19 35.54 -32.91 12.06
N SER A 20 34.81 -34.02 12.20
CA SER A 20 33.50 -34.19 11.55
C SER A 20 32.43 -33.25 12.12
N SER A 21 32.44 -32.97 13.42
CA SER A 21 31.48 -32.04 14.04
C SER A 21 31.77 -30.59 13.65
N ILE A 22 33.04 -30.20 13.52
CA ILE A 22 33.41 -28.84 13.07
C ILE A 22 33.00 -28.61 11.61
N LEU A 23 33.16 -29.63 10.74
CA LEU A 23 32.74 -29.54 9.34
C LEU A 23 31.21 -29.37 9.22
N LEU A 24 30.44 -30.07 10.05
CA LEU A 24 28.97 -29.95 10.07
C LEU A 24 28.52 -28.56 10.53
N PHE A 25 29.22 -27.97 11.51
CA PHE A 25 28.92 -26.64 12.02
C PHE A 25 29.21 -25.53 10.99
N PHE A 26 30.29 -25.68 10.20
CA PHE A 26 30.61 -24.74 9.13
C PHE A 26 29.60 -24.75 7.98
N ILE A 27 29.00 -25.93 7.67
CA ILE A 27 27.96 -26.06 6.64
C ILE A 27 26.64 -25.40 7.09
N LEU A 28 26.35 -25.38 8.39
CA LEU A 28 25.19 -24.68 8.96
C LEU A 28 25.35 -23.15 8.99
N CYS A 29 26.58 -22.63 9.07
CA CYS A 29 26.83 -21.18 9.10
C CYS A 29 26.75 -20.49 7.72
N THR A 30 26.68 -21.21 6.60
CA THR A 30 26.61 -20.61 5.26
C THR A 30 25.19 -20.32 4.75
N CYS A 31 24.17 -20.65 5.53
CA CYS A 31 22.78 -20.21 5.32
C CYS A 31 22.59 -19.03 6.28
N VAL A 32 22.40 -17.77 5.92
CA VAL A 32 21.52 -17.21 4.90
C VAL A 32 22.01 -15.77 4.71
N ALA A 33 22.81 -15.51 3.67
CA ALA A 33 22.95 -14.15 3.19
C ALA A 33 21.72 -13.86 2.33
N GLU A 34 20.59 -13.56 2.99
CA GLU A 34 19.41 -12.99 2.34
C GLU A 34 19.83 -11.62 1.79
N THR A 35 20.32 -11.61 0.56
CA THR A 35 20.34 -10.39 -0.21
C THR A 35 18.88 -9.99 -0.34
N ASN A 36 18.44 -8.99 0.43
CA ASN A 36 17.11 -8.42 0.33
C ASN A 36 16.90 -7.93 -1.10
N GLU A 37 16.36 -8.80 -1.95
CA GLU A 37 16.06 -8.47 -3.33
C GLU A 37 14.83 -7.59 -3.32
N TYR A 38 15.09 -6.29 -3.37
CA TYR A 38 14.08 -5.25 -3.49
C TYR A 38 13.20 -5.50 -4.73
N SER A 39 12.03 -6.10 -4.49
CA SER A 39 11.07 -6.47 -5.53
C SER A 39 10.11 -5.31 -5.77
N TYR A 40 9.93 -4.95 -7.04
CA TYR A 40 8.97 -3.94 -7.46
C TYR A 40 7.63 -4.63 -7.67
N LEU A 41 6.54 -3.99 -7.22
CA LEU A 41 5.20 -4.38 -7.64
C LEU A 41 4.99 -3.89 -9.07
N LYS A 42 4.71 -4.81 -9.99
CA LYS A 42 4.43 -4.53 -11.39
C LYS A 42 3.01 -4.92 -11.74
N ILE A 43 2.29 -3.99 -12.36
CA ILE A 43 0.98 -4.22 -12.95
C ILE A 43 1.21 -4.34 -14.46
N ILE A 44 0.98 -5.53 -15.02
CA ILE A 44 1.13 -5.81 -16.44
C ILE A 44 -0.27 -5.95 -17.03
N LEU A 45 -0.69 -4.96 -17.82
CA LEU A 45 -1.98 -4.93 -18.50
C LEU A 45 -1.89 -5.61 -19.86
N ASN A 46 -3.02 -6.08 -20.40
CA ASN A 46 -3.08 -6.79 -21.68
C ASN A 46 -2.62 -5.95 -22.89
N ASN A 47 -2.67 -4.62 -22.79
CA ASN A 47 -2.18 -3.67 -23.79
C ASN A 47 -0.66 -3.45 -23.74
N GLN A 48 0.10 -4.30 -23.03
CA GLN A 48 1.54 -4.19 -22.78
C GLN A 48 1.97 -2.96 -21.94
N GLU A 49 1.02 -2.21 -21.40
CA GLU A 49 1.33 -1.17 -20.43
C GLU A 49 1.79 -1.79 -19.11
N THR A 50 2.93 -1.33 -18.61
CA THR A 50 3.50 -1.79 -17.35
C THR A 50 3.64 -0.62 -16.39
N ILE A 51 2.88 -0.66 -15.32
CA ILE A 51 3.02 0.28 -14.20
C ILE A 51 3.91 -0.40 -13.16
N SER A 52 4.87 0.33 -12.60
CA SER A 52 5.82 -0.22 -11.63
C SER A 52 5.90 0.68 -10.40
N TYR A 53 5.72 0.06 -9.25
CA TYR A 53 5.87 0.67 -7.94
C TYR A 53 7.17 0.22 -7.30
N PRO A 54 7.85 1.12 -6.57
CA PRO A 54 9.12 0.82 -5.92
C PRO A 54 8.97 -0.24 -4.83
N PRO A 55 10.09 -0.84 -4.44
CA PRO A 55 10.16 -1.80 -3.33
C PRO A 55 9.61 -1.23 -2.03
N GLY A 56 8.98 -2.08 -1.22
CA GLY A 56 8.34 -1.68 0.04
C GLY A 56 6.95 -1.03 -0.12
N THR A 57 6.43 -0.96 -1.34
CA THR A 57 5.04 -0.53 -1.58
C THR A 57 4.09 -1.62 -1.08
N SER A 58 3.18 -1.25 -0.17
CA SER A 58 2.10 -2.15 0.27
C SER A 58 0.93 -2.08 -0.72
N PHE A 59 0.15 -3.14 -0.83
CA PHE A 59 -1.05 -3.14 -1.69
C PHE A 59 -2.08 -4.14 -1.19
N ILE A 60 -3.33 -3.95 -1.61
CA ILE A 60 -4.42 -4.90 -1.38
C ILE A 60 -5.22 -4.99 -2.68
N ALA A 61 -5.55 -6.20 -3.13
CA ALA A 61 -6.50 -6.38 -4.22
C ALA A 61 -7.82 -6.94 -3.70
N GLN A 62 -8.92 -6.33 -4.13
CA GLN A 62 -10.28 -6.75 -3.78
C GLN A 62 -11.07 -7.17 -5.02
N ASP A 63 -11.95 -8.15 -4.86
CA ASP A 63 -12.92 -8.52 -5.89
C ASP A 63 -14.06 -7.47 -6.03
N VAL A 64 -14.98 -7.74 -6.95
CA VAL A 64 -16.16 -6.87 -7.18
C VAL A 64 -17.15 -6.88 -6.01
N GLN A 65 -17.03 -7.81 -5.06
CA GLN A 65 -17.80 -7.86 -3.82
C GLN A 65 -17.08 -7.18 -2.64
N GLY A 66 -15.82 -6.79 -2.82
CA GLY A 66 -14.99 -6.13 -1.81
C GLY A 66 -14.21 -7.09 -0.90
N ASN A 67 -14.17 -8.39 -1.21
CA ASN A 67 -13.35 -9.33 -0.47
C ASN A 67 -11.89 -9.20 -0.91
N THR A 68 -10.96 -9.26 0.03
CA THR A 68 -9.53 -9.33 -0.29
C THR A 68 -9.22 -10.66 -0.98
N VAL A 69 -8.73 -10.57 -2.21
CA VAL A 69 -8.34 -11.75 -3.01
C VAL A 69 -6.83 -11.89 -3.16
N LEU A 70 -6.08 -10.82 -2.88
CA LEU A 70 -4.63 -10.84 -2.92
C LEU A 70 -4.06 -9.83 -1.92
N SER A 71 -3.21 -10.32 -1.02
CA SER A 71 -2.36 -9.51 -0.14
C SER A 71 -0.89 -9.52 -0.61
N PRO A 72 -0.02 -8.67 -0.02
CA PRO A 72 1.41 -8.67 -0.34
C PRO A 72 2.06 -10.04 -0.08
N ASP A 73 1.76 -10.66 1.06
CA ASP A 73 2.30 -11.96 1.45
C ASP A 73 1.91 -13.07 0.47
N ASP A 74 0.67 -13.06 -0.01
CA ASP A 74 0.19 -14.01 -1.02
C ASP A 74 0.97 -13.87 -2.33
N LEU A 75 1.19 -12.62 -2.78
CA LEU A 75 1.91 -12.37 -4.03
C LEU A 75 3.41 -12.68 -3.89
N GLU A 76 3.99 -12.53 -2.70
CA GLU A 76 5.38 -12.93 -2.43
C GLU A 76 5.58 -14.44 -2.58
N GLN A 77 4.59 -15.24 -2.17
CA GLN A 77 4.58 -16.68 -2.34
C GLN A 77 4.30 -17.09 -3.78
N LEU A 78 3.29 -16.47 -4.43
CA LEU A 78 2.88 -16.80 -5.79
C LEU A 78 3.85 -16.29 -6.86
N LYS A 79 4.60 -15.20 -6.58
CA LYS A 79 5.42 -14.38 -7.49
C LYS A 79 4.65 -13.71 -8.64
N ILE A 80 3.67 -14.40 -9.21
CA ILE A 80 2.82 -13.95 -10.32
C ILE A 80 1.37 -14.28 -9.98
N TYR A 81 0.50 -13.28 -10.05
CA TYR A 81 -0.95 -13.45 -9.93
C TYR A 81 -1.64 -13.06 -11.24
N ASN A 82 -2.35 -14.01 -11.86
CA ASN A 82 -3.11 -13.76 -13.08
C ASN A 82 -4.51 -13.24 -12.72
N ILE A 83 -4.89 -12.10 -13.29
CA ILE A 83 -6.19 -11.46 -13.05
C ILE A 83 -7.22 -12.11 -13.98
N VAL A 84 -7.91 -13.14 -13.47
CA VAL A 84 -8.96 -13.87 -14.20
C VAL A 84 -10.32 -13.19 -14.05
N GLN A 85 -10.57 -12.57 -12.89
CA GLN A 85 -11.80 -11.82 -12.59
C GLN A 85 -11.45 -10.34 -12.36
N PRO A 86 -12.38 -9.40 -12.61
CA PRO A 86 -12.14 -8.00 -12.32
C PRO A 86 -11.85 -7.76 -10.84
N ILE A 87 -10.81 -6.98 -10.57
CA ILE A 87 -10.39 -6.60 -9.21
C ILE A 87 -10.15 -5.10 -9.11
N THR A 88 -10.23 -4.56 -7.89
CA THR A 88 -9.75 -3.22 -7.56
C THR A 88 -8.45 -3.36 -6.77
N LEU A 89 -7.35 -2.85 -7.32
CA LEU A 89 -6.04 -2.85 -6.67
C LEU A 89 -5.80 -1.49 -6.01
N PHE A 90 -5.58 -1.51 -4.71
CA PHE A 90 -5.19 -0.35 -3.90
C PHE A 90 -3.69 -0.44 -3.62
N VAL A 91 -2.93 0.57 -4.03
CA VAL A 91 -1.47 0.60 -3.89
C VAL A 91 -1.06 1.75 -2.97
N PHE A 92 -0.43 1.43 -1.85
CA PHE A 92 -0.03 2.35 -0.79
C PHE A 92 1.46 2.68 -0.92
N VAL A 93 1.75 3.86 -1.47
CA VAL A 93 3.12 4.35 -1.66
C VAL A 93 3.53 5.29 -0.53
N SER A 94 4.83 5.35 -0.22
CA SER A 94 5.31 6.11 0.94
C SER A 94 5.35 7.64 0.75
N TRP A 95 5.15 8.14 -0.47
CA TRP A 95 5.18 9.57 -0.81
C TRP A 95 3.81 10.14 -1.16
N ASN A 96 2.76 9.33 -1.09
CA ASN A 96 1.39 9.77 -1.28
C ASN A 96 0.57 9.27 -0.09
N ASP A 97 -0.13 10.17 0.58
CA ASP A 97 -1.02 9.80 1.69
C ASP A 97 -2.24 9.00 1.17
N GLU A 98 -2.54 9.12 -0.13
CA GLU A 98 -3.64 8.44 -0.78
C GLU A 98 -3.17 7.20 -1.56
N PRO A 99 -3.89 6.06 -1.48
CA PRO A 99 -3.56 4.92 -2.32
C PRO A 99 -3.92 5.20 -3.79
N ASP A 100 -3.06 4.76 -4.68
CA ASP A 100 -3.37 4.66 -6.10
C ASP A 100 -4.38 3.52 -6.28
N VAL A 101 -5.47 3.80 -7.01
CA VAL A 101 -6.56 2.84 -7.20
C VAL A 101 -6.62 2.46 -8.67
N HIS A 102 -6.52 1.16 -8.95
CA HIS A 102 -6.58 0.61 -10.30
C HIS A 102 -7.73 -0.40 -10.41
N GLU A 103 -8.68 -0.13 -11.31
CA GLU A 103 -9.73 -1.09 -11.66
C GLU A 103 -9.22 -2.01 -12.79
N LEU A 104 -8.82 -3.22 -12.43
CA LEU A 104 -8.15 -4.16 -13.32
C LEU A 104 -9.12 -5.25 -13.77
N LYS A 105 -9.54 -5.22 -15.03
CA LYS A 105 -10.41 -6.25 -15.62
C LYS A 105 -9.67 -7.53 -16.01
N SER A 106 -8.38 -7.41 -16.33
CA SER A 106 -7.51 -8.50 -16.77
C SER A 106 -6.05 -8.06 -16.72
N GLY A 107 -5.12 -9.00 -16.77
CA GLY A 107 -3.67 -8.74 -16.72
C GLY A 107 -2.98 -9.63 -15.70
N LYS A 108 -1.80 -9.21 -15.23
CA LYS A 108 -1.02 -9.92 -14.22
C LYS A 108 -0.36 -8.96 -13.24
N LEU A 109 -0.33 -9.35 -11.97
CA LEU A 109 0.47 -8.70 -10.94
C LEU A 109 1.73 -9.53 -10.72
N VAL A 110 2.89 -8.86 -10.66
CA VAL A 110 4.18 -9.53 -10.51
C VAL A 110 5.02 -8.79 -9.49
N LEU A 111 5.62 -9.51 -8.56
CA LEU A 111 6.73 -9.00 -7.75
C LEU A 111 8.04 -9.40 -8.42
N GLY A 112 8.85 -8.43 -8.81
CA GLY A 112 10.14 -8.75 -9.41
C GLY A 112 11.05 -7.55 -9.63
N LYS A 113 12.31 -7.83 -9.99
CA LYS A 113 13.31 -6.81 -10.29
C LYS A 113 12.84 -5.93 -11.43
N THR A 114 13.01 -4.62 -11.30
CA THR A 114 12.77 -3.72 -12.43
C THR A 114 13.74 -4.02 -13.57
N ASN A 115 13.24 -4.05 -14.81
CA ASN A 115 14.11 -4.15 -15.99
C ASN A 115 14.80 -2.80 -16.29
N ARG A 116 14.42 -1.74 -15.55
CA ARG A 116 15.10 -0.45 -15.64
C ARG A 116 16.47 -0.59 -14.98
N SER A 117 17.46 -0.88 -15.80
CA SER A 117 18.84 -0.54 -15.48
C SER A 117 18.89 0.98 -15.39
N TYR A 118 18.78 1.53 -14.19
CA TYR A 118 19.19 2.89 -13.92
C TYR A 118 20.70 2.91 -14.09
N LYS A 119 21.17 2.98 -15.34
CA LYS A 119 22.53 3.44 -15.61
C LYS A 119 22.57 4.82 -14.96
N LYS A 120 23.21 4.91 -13.79
CA LYS A 120 23.57 6.18 -13.15
C LYS A 120 24.10 7.02 -14.29
N SER A 121 23.33 8.01 -14.72
CA SER A 121 23.79 8.92 -15.74
C SER A 121 25.01 9.58 -15.12
N SER A 122 26.20 9.14 -15.52
CA SER A 122 27.45 9.79 -15.14
C SER A 122 27.22 11.27 -15.42
N PRO A 123 27.44 12.16 -14.44
CA PRO A 123 27.16 13.58 -14.63
C PRO A 123 27.99 14.02 -15.84
N LYS A 124 27.33 14.22 -16.99
CA LYS A 124 27.99 14.76 -18.16
C LYS A 124 28.37 16.19 -17.78
N LYS A 125 29.67 16.43 -17.68
CA LYS A 125 30.29 17.75 -17.52
C LYS A 125 30.13 18.55 -18.82
N ASP A 126 28.92 18.69 -19.35
CA ASP A 126 28.67 19.55 -20.49
C ASP A 126 28.13 20.88 -19.97
N LYS A 127 29.02 21.88 -19.99
CA LYS A 127 28.80 23.27 -19.55
C LYS A 127 27.98 24.05 -20.57
N THR A 128 26.74 23.64 -20.80
CA THR A 128 25.78 24.52 -21.47
C THR A 128 24.39 24.23 -20.93
N PRO A 129 23.75 25.18 -20.22
CA PRO A 129 22.40 24.98 -19.77
C PRO A 129 21.51 24.78 -21.02
N PRO A 130 20.78 23.67 -21.13
CA PRO A 130 19.81 23.53 -22.19
C PRO A 130 18.77 24.66 -22.02
N LYS A 131 18.40 25.27 -23.15
CA LYS A 131 17.26 26.17 -23.25
C LYS A 131 16.03 25.30 -23.51
N ASP A 132 15.69 24.44 -22.56
CA ASP A 132 14.46 23.67 -22.61
C ASP A 132 13.31 24.62 -22.25
N HIS A 133 12.35 24.73 -23.17
CA HIS A 133 11.10 25.47 -23.03
C HIS A 133 10.14 24.91 -21.95
N PHE A 134 10.62 24.03 -21.08
CA PHE A 134 9.97 23.71 -19.82
C PHE A 134 10.32 24.79 -18.80
N SER A 135 9.81 26.00 -19.04
CA SER A 135 9.58 26.98 -17.99
C SER A 135 8.57 26.37 -17.02
N ARG A 136 9.02 25.46 -16.16
CA ARG A 136 8.37 25.15 -14.90
C ARG A 136 8.20 26.51 -14.23
N PRO A 137 6.97 26.96 -13.94
CA PRO A 137 6.76 28.23 -13.27
C PRO A 137 7.65 28.21 -12.03
N THR A 138 8.64 29.10 -11.99
CA THR A 138 9.40 29.36 -10.77
C THR A 138 8.40 29.59 -9.65
N ASP A 139 8.61 28.94 -8.51
CA ASP A 139 7.73 28.79 -7.35
C ASP A 139 7.34 30.11 -6.63
N GLY A 140 7.18 31.22 -7.35
CA GLY A 140 6.85 32.54 -6.82
C GLY A 140 5.36 32.84 -6.71
N ASP A 141 4.51 32.25 -7.56
CA ASP A 141 3.11 32.71 -7.67
C ASP A 141 2.06 31.79 -7.05
N TYR A 142 2.39 30.52 -6.76
CA TYR A 142 1.49 29.65 -5.98
C TYR A 142 1.47 29.99 -4.47
N ALA A 143 2.46 30.74 -3.98
CA ALA A 143 2.49 31.19 -2.58
C ALA A 143 1.52 32.35 -2.27
N ARG A 144 0.89 32.96 -3.29
CA ARG A 144 0.08 34.17 -3.09
C ARG A 144 -1.43 33.90 -2.94
N SER A 145 -1.95 32.72 -3.31
CA SER A 145 -3.38 32.41 -3.12
C SER A 145 -3.74 31.85 -1.74
N ILE A 146 -2.77 31.36 -0.94
CA ILE A 146 -3.04 30.80 0.39
C ILE A 146 -2.95 31.85 1.52
N LYS A 147 -2.46 33.07 1.23
CA LYS A 147 -2.16 34.05 2.28
C LYS A 147 -3.34 34.90 2.77
N ASN A 148 -4.52 34.82 2.13
CA ASN A 148 -5.68 35.67 2.47
C ASN A 148 -6.83 34.97 3.21
N GLU A 149 -6.74 33.68 3.56
CA GLU A 149 -7.70 33.01 4.46
C GLU A 149 -7.31 33.06 5.95
N LYS A 150 -6.44 34.00 6.34
CA LYS A 150 -6.07 34.24 7.75
C LYS A 150 -6.92 35.32 8.43
N SER A 151 -8.22 35.40 8.12
CA SER A 151 -9.16 36.22 8.88
C SER A 151 -10.06 35.33 9.77
N ASN A 152 -9.81 35.40 11.08
CA ASN A 152 -10.77 35.10 12.16
C ASN A 152 -11.49 33.73 12.14
N LYS A 153 -10.78 32.63 11.88
CA LYS A 153 -11.30 31.29 12.24
C LYS A 153 -11.18 31.11 13.77
N LYS A 154 -12.24 31.46 14.50
CA LYS A 154 -12.59 30.75 15.74
C LYS A 154 -12.32 29.25 15.49
N LYS A 155 -11.58 28.59 16.38
CA LYS A 155 -11.30 27.14 16.34
C LYS A 155 -12.62 26.36 16.43
N ASN A 156 -13.41 26.36 15.36
CA ASN A 156 -14.54 25.49 15.21
C ASN A 156 -13.96 24.15 14.78
N HIS A 157 -14.12 23.16 15.65
CA HIS A 157 -13.77 21.75 15.53
C HIS A 157 -14.46 21.09 14.32
N LYS A 158 -14.29 21.64 13.13
CA LYS A 158 -14.96 21.19 11.92
C LYS A 158 -14.19 20.01 11.36
N VAL A 159 -14.78 18.83 11.51
CA VAL A 159 -14.41 17.69 10.68
C VAL A 159 -14.93 17.96 9.26
N TYR A 160 -14.04 17.87 8.28
CA TYR A 160 -14.35 18.11 6.88
C TYR A 160 -13.95 16.90 6.04
N ILE A 161 -14.53 16.79 4.84
CA ILE A 161 -14.14 15.75 3.88
C ILE A 161 -12.74 16.08 3.36
N THR A 162 -11.82 15.14 3.51
CA THR A 162 -10.52 15.18 2.86
C THR A 162 -10.58 14.53 1.48
N LYS A 163 -11.44 13.51 1.31
CA LYS A 163 -11.57 12.79 0.05
C LYS A 163 -12.97 12.27 -0.24
N GLU A 164 -13.34 12.31 -1.51
CA GLU A 164 -14.60 11.78 -2.03
C GLU A 164 -14.32 10.98 -3.31
N ARG A 165 -14.74 9.72 -3.35
CA ARG A 165 -14.65 8.85 -4.53
C ARG A 165 -16.02 8.25 -4.83
N TYR A 166 -16.36 8.17 -6.11
CA TYR A 166 -17.55 7.52 -6.63
C TYR A 166 -17.14 6.41 -7.59
N PHE A 167 -17.75 5.24 -7.44
CA PHE A 167 -17.47 4.07 -8.26
C PHE A 167 -18.63 3.78 -9.22
N SER A 168 -18.67 2.57 -9.79
CA SER A 168 -19.70 2.12 -10.73
C SER A 168 -21.13 2.37 -10.23
N TYR A 169 -22.02 2.59 -11.18
CA TYR A 169 -23.46 2.74 -10.94
C TYR A 169 -24.16 1.38 -11.08
N ASP A 170 -24.98 1.05 -10.09
CA ASP A 170 -25.92 -0.07 -10.15
C ASP A 170 -27.36 0.47 -10.17
N GLU A 171 -28.24 -0.09 -11.01
CA GLU A 171 -29.63 0.39 -11.13
C GLU A 171 -30.45 0.22 -9.84
N LYS A 172 -30.15 -0.78 -9.02
CA LYS A 172 -30.87 -1.08 -7.78
C LYS A 172 -30.30 -0.28 -6.62
N THR A 173 -28.98 -0.22 -6.49
CA THR A 173 -28.30 0.35 -5.30
C THR A 173 -27.74 1.75 -5.50
N GLY A 174 -27.64 2.23 -6.75
CA GLY A 174 -27.07 3.52 -7.13
C GLY A 174 -25.54 3.50 -7.23
N TYR A 175 -24.92 4.67 -7.11
CA TYR A 175 -23.47 4.81 -7.05
C TYR A 175 -22.91 4.27 -5.74
N ASN A 176 -21.82 3.51 -5.85
CA ASN A 176 -20.96 3.19 -4.72
C ASN A 176 -20.06 4.41 -4.40
N ALA A 177 -19.71 4.61 -3.12
CA ALA A 177 -18.95 5.77 -2.68
C ALA A 177 -17.95 5.45 -1.56
N SER A 178 -16.86 6.21 -1.50
CA SER A 178 -15.89 6.27 -0.40
C SER A 178 -15.68 7.72 0.01
N LEU A 179 -15.83 8.00 1.29
CA LEU A 179 -15.68 9.32 1.87
C LEU A 179 -14.64 9.25 2.99
N GLU A 180 -13.61 10.07 2.91
CA GLU A 180 -12.57 10.17 3.94
C GLU A 180 -12.69 11.54 4.60
N PHE A 181 -12.59 11.57 5.92
CA PHE A 181 -12.74 12.76 6.73
C PHE A 181 -11.43 13.11 7.46
N SER A 182 -11.27 14.37 7.80
CA SER A 182 -10.05 14.93 8.42
C SER A 182 -9.69 14.36 9.79
N ASN A 183 -10.56 13.55 10.40
CA ASN A 183 -10.31 12.85 11.65
C ASN A 183 -10.08 11.34 11.47
N GLY A 184 -9.72 10.91 10.25
CA GLY A 184 -9.38 9.51 9.95
C GLY A 184 -10.59 8.61 9.74
N VAL A 185 -11.83 9.12 9.85
CA VAL A 185 -13.02 8.34 9.52
C VAL A 185 -13.09 8.13 8.02
N VAL A 186 -13.29 6.88 7.63
CA VAL A 186 -13.55 6.47 6.25
C VAL A 186 -14.92 5.82 6.20
N PHE A 187 -15.85 6.38 5.43
CA PHE A 187 -17.18 5.83 5.19
C PHE A 187 -17.26 5.28 3.77
N TYR A 188 -17.65 4.02 3.64
CA TYR A 188 -17.95 3.39 2.36
C TYR A 188 -19.44 3.06 2.25
N TYR A 189 -19.99 3.31 1.07
CA TYR A 189 -21.29 2.81 0.64
C TYR A 189 -21.08 1.91 -0.58
N ARG A 190 -21.35 0.61 -0.43
CA ARG A 190 -21.18 -0.39 -1.50
C ARG A 190 -22.37 -1.35 -1.52
N ASP A 191 -22.95 -1.54 -2.70
CA ASP A 191 -24.00 -2.53 -2.97
C ASP A 191 -25.18 -2.42 -1.98
N GLY A 192 -25.58 -1.19 -1.67
CA GLY A 192 -26.68 -0.91 -0.76
C GLY A 192 -26.32 -0.92 0.73
N LYS A 193 -25.06 -1.18 1.08
CA LYS A 193 -24.60 -1.30 2.48
C LYS A 193 -23.58 -0.23 2.82
N ALA A 194 -23.74 0.36 4.00
CA ALA A 194 -22.77 1.29 4.57
C ALA A 194 -21.82 0.55 5.51
N THR A 195 -20.54 0.94 5.47
CA THR A 195 -19.48 0.48 6.36
C THR A 195 -18.59 1.67 6.69
N ALA A 196 -17.97 1.67 7.86
CA ALA A 196 -17.09 2.76 8.28
C ALA A 196 -15.93 2.23 9.10
N TRP A 197 -14.79 2.92 9.01
CA TRP A 197 -13.59 2.64 9.77
C TRP A 197 -12.97 3.92 10.28
N GLN A 198 -12.20 3.82 11.36
CA GLN A 198 -11.29 4.87 11.81
C GLN A 198 -10.02 4.21 12.31
N ASP A 199 -8.87 4.67 11.81
CA ASP A 199 -7.54 4.14 12.16
C ASP A 199 -7.47 2.60 12.02
N GLY A 200 -8.09 2.07 10.96
CA GLY A 200 -8.14 0.63 10.65
C GLY A 200 -9.20 -0.17 11.43
N ASN A 201 -9.86 0.42 12.43
CA ASN A 201 -10.90 -0.27 13.22
C ASN A 201 -12.28 -0.07 12.61
N VAL A 202 -13.05 -1.14 12.48
CA VAL A 202 -14.46 -1.08 12.02
C VAL A 202 -15.29 -0.32 13.05
N LEU A 203 -16.09 0.66 12.59
CA LEU A 203 -17.01 1.43 13.41
C LEU A 203 -18.44 0.89 13.28
N ASP A 204 -19.17 0.92 14.39
CA ASP A 204 -20.59 0.58 14.42
C ASP A 204 -21.41 1.69 13.74
N ILE A 205 -22.29 1.30 12.82
CA ILE A 205 -23.23 2.19 12.14
C ILE A 205 -24.63 1.92 12.66
N LYS A 206 -25.18 2.88 13.39
CA LYS A 206 -26.55 2.83 13.91
C LYS A 206 -27.53 3.50 12.96
N GLY A 207 -28.73 2.94 12.88
CA GLY A 207 -29.77 3.46 12.00
C GLY A 207 -29.32 3.43 10.54
N LYS A 208 -29.49 4.54 9.81
CA LYS A 208 -29.07 4.58 8.41
C LYS A 208 -27.56 4.84 8.27
N TYR A 209 -27.04 5.87 8.94
CA TYR A 209 -25.66 6.37 8.75
C TYR A 209 -25.11 7.12 9.98
N LEU A 210 -25.46 6.69 11.20
CA LEU A 210 -24.90 7.26 12.44
C LEU A 210 -23.66 6.47 12.83
N VAL A 211 -22.48 7.07 12.66
CA VAL A 211 -21.20 6.41 12.91
C VAL A 211 -20.62 6.91 14.22
N LYS A 212 -20.50 6.04 15.22
CA LYS A 212 -19.88 6.40 16.50
C LYS A 212 -18.35 6.26 16.39
N THR A 213 -17.63 7.31 16.73
CA THR A 213 -16.16 7.36 16.74
C THR A 213 -15.64 7.45 18.17
N ALA A 214 -14.30 7.42 18.35
CA ALA A 214 -13.68 7.69 19.65
C ALA A 214 -13.89 9.15 20.11
N ASP A 215 -14.02 10.08 19.15
CA ASP A 215 -14.09 11.52 19.42
C ASP A 215 -15.52 12.09 19.43
N GLY A 216 -16.53 11.30 19.02
CA GLY A 216 -17.91 11.77 18.91
C GLY A 216 -18.80 10.95 17.97
N LEU A 217 -19.79 11.62 17.40
CA LEU A 217 -20.80 11.03 16.53
C LEU A 217 -20.79 11.70 15.16
N PHE A 218 -20.62 10.91 14.12
CA PHE A 218 -20.85 11.30 12.74
C PHE A 218 -22.28 11.02 12.31
N LYS A 219 -22.92 12.03 11.72
CA LYS A 219 -24.21 11.91 11.04
C LYS A 219 -23.96 12.12 9.56
N ILE A 220 -23.96 11.05 8.79
CA ILE A 220 -23.74 11.09 7.35
C ILE A 220 -25.09 10.93 6.64
N SER A 221 -25.27 11.58 5.50
CA SER A 221 -26.43 11.34 4.63
C SER A 221 -25.91 11.22 3.21
N TYR A 222 -26.15 10.07 2.59
CA TYR A 222 -25.75 9.81 1.22
C TYR A 222 -26.96 9.36 0.38
N ARG A 223 -27.12 9.97 -0.80
CA ARG A 223 -28.12 9.59 -1.82
C ARG A 223 -27.42 8.94 -3.02
N PRO A 224 -27.39 7.60 -3.08
CA PRO A 224 -26.68 6.86 -4.11
C PRO A 224 -27.12 7.16 -5.54
N LYS A 225 -28.38 7.55 -5.77
CA LYS A 225 -28.88 7.85 -7.13
C LYS A 225 -28.35 9.16 -7.69
N THR A 226 -28.07 10.14 -6.83
CA THR A 226 -27.75 11.51 -7.23
C THR A 226 -26.34 11.95 -6.86
N LYS A 227 -25.61 11.12 -6.08
CA LYS A 227 -24.33 11.49 -5.44
C LYS A 227 -24.45 12.66 -4.46
N GLU A 228 -25.67 13.06 -4.07
CA GLU A 228 -25.84 14.11 -3.07
C GLU A 228 -25.44 13.59 -1.68
N MET A 229 -24.69 14.41 -0.95
CA MET A 229 -24.23 14.06 0.37
C MET A 229 -24.20 15.23 1.36
N TRP A 230 -24.36 14.90 2.64
CA TRP A 230 -24.29 15.84 3.76
C TRP A 230 -23.67 15.15 4.97
N TRP A 231 -22.97 15.90 5.83
CA TRP A 231 -22.44 15.36 7.08
C TRP A 231 -22.44 16.39 8.19
N VAL A 232 -22.53 15.88 9.42
CA VAL A 232 -22.35 16.64 10.67
C VAL A 232 -21.52 15.79 11.62
N PHE A 233 -20.56 16.42 12.31
CA PHE A 233 -19.81 15.78 13.38
C PHE A 233 -20.13 16.46 14.71
N GLU A 234 -20.58 15.67 15.68
CA GLU A 234 -20.88 16.09 17.04
C GLU A 234 -19.84 15.50 17.98
N LYS A 235 -18.97 16.35 18.55
CA LYS A 235 -17.95 15.90 19.49
C LYS A 235 -18.61 15.46 20.81
N ASP A 236 -18.16 14.35 21.39
CA ASP A 236 -18.55 13.97 22.74
C ASP A 236 -18.05 15.03 23.75
N LYS A 237 -18.85 15.31 24.78
CA LYS A 237 -18.55 16.34 25.79
C LYS A 237 -17.49 15.89 26.78
#